data_AF-A0A8K0CNH9-F1
#
_entry.id   AF-A0A8K0CNH9-F1
#
_cell.length_a   1.000
_cell.length_b   1.000
_cell.length_c   1.000
_cell.angle_alpha   90.00
_cell.angle_beta   90.00
_cell.angle_gamma   90.00
#
_symmetry.space_group_name_H-M   'P 1'
#
loop_
_entity.id
_entity.type
_entity.pdbx_description
1 polymer ?
#
loop_
_entity_poly.entity_id
_entity_poly.type
_entity_poly.pdbx_seq_one_letter_code
_entity_poly.pdbx_strand_id
1 'polypeptide(L)'
;SNKRECNNGEWTGEKPACFGLNQENDYSMEKPPTILFRHELGPIAQSNEGKLIVYPGVILHMECLWIRRFGVPKWTVSHDY
;
A
#
# COMPACT_ATOMS: atom_id res chain seq x y z
N SER A 1 9.03 14.95 -6.77
CA SER A 1 10.46 14.53 -6.77
C SER A 1 10.80 14.10 -5.36
N ASN A 2 11.05 12.80 -5.11
CA ASN A 2 11.36 12.23 -3.79
C ASN A 2 12.87 12.17 -3.51
N LYS A 3 13.64 13.13 -4.02
CA LYS A 3 15.09 13.16 -3.82
C LYS A 3 15.38 13.62 -2.39
N ARG A 4 16.07 12.78 -1.61
CA ARG A 4 16.52 13.10 -0.25
C ARG A 4 18.01 13.36 -0.24
N GLU A 5 18.42 14.26 0.63
CA GLU A 5 19.82 14.62 0.85
C GLU A 5 20.16 14.33 2.31
N CYS A 6 21.34 13.77 2.55
CA CYS A 6 21.84 13.56 3.90
C CYS A 6 22.68 14.77 4.30
N ASN A 7 22.19 15.55 5.26
CA ASN A 7 22.88 16.73 5.79
C ASN A 7 23.19 16.49 7.27
N ASN A 8 24.47 16.46 7.64
CA ASN A 8 24.90 16.27 9.04
C ASN A 8 24.35 15.01 9.73
N GLY A 9 24.16 13.92 8.97
CA GLY A 9 23.62 12.66 9.50
C GLY A 9 22.09 12.57 9.53
N GLU A 10 21.38 13.60 9.07
CA GLU A 10 19.93 13.60 8.93
C GLU A 10 19.49 13.63 7.47
N TRP A 11 18.50 12.81 7.12
CA TRP A 11 17.89 12.82 5.79
C TRP A 11 16.84 13.92 5.68
N THR A 12 16.90 14.73 4.63
CA THR A 12 15.88 15.72 4.30
C THR A 12 14.58 15.05 3.80
N GLY A 13 13.46 15.74 4.02
CA GLY A 13 12.12 15.27 3.63
C GLY A 13 11.47 14.31 4.64
N GLU A 14 10.17 14.06 4.47
CA GLU A 14 9.39 13.19 5.34
C GLU A 14 9.88 11.73 5.25
N LYS A 15 10.38 11.11 6.33
CA LYS A 15 10.84 9.69 6.33
C LYS A 15 9.75 8.76 5.79
N PRO A 16 10.04 7.85 4.84
CA PRO A 16 9.02 6.94 4.36
C PRO A 16 8.67 5.99 5.50
N ALA A 17 7.38 5.86 5.80
CA ALA A 17 6.90 4.94 6.80
C ALA A 17 6.28 3.71 6.11
N CYS A 18 6.74 2.52 6.52
CA CYS A 18 6.07 1.27 6.19
C CYS A 18 5.17 0.88 7.35
N PHE A 19 3.86 0.93 7.14
CA PHE A 19 2.89 0.44 8.11
C PHE A 19 2.50 -0.99 7.75
N GLY A 20 2.73 -1.93 8.67
CA GLY A 20 2.27 -3.30 8.51
C GLY A 20 0.74 -3.31 8.46
N LEU A 21 0.19 -3.78 7.35
CA LEU A 21 -1.25 -3.88 7.16
C LEU A 21 -1.80 -5.25 7.60
N ASN A 22 -1.00 -6.19 8.10
CA ASN A 22 -1.46 -7.55 8.39
C ASN A 22 -2.31 -7.67 9.67
N GLN A 23 -2.87 -8.88 9.89
CA GLN A 23 -3.69 -9.22 11.06
C GLN A 23 -2.97 -8.98 12.41
N GLU A 24 -1.65 -9.12 12.43
CA GLU A 24 -0.82 -8.82 13.61
C GLU A 24 -0.79 -7.32 13.98
N ASN A 25 -1.29 -6.45 13.09
CA ASN A 25 -1.37 -5.00 13.28
C ASN A 25 -2.80 -4.48 13.58
N ASP A 26 -3.69 -5.37 14.04
CA ASP A 26 -4.94 -5.11 14.80
C ASP A 26 -6.20 -4.62 14.08
N TYR A 27 -6.24 -4.48 12.75
CA TYR A 27 -7.44 -3.98 12.04
C TYR A 27 -8.06 -2.71 12.67
N SER A 28 -7.21 -1.89 13.29
CA SER A 28 -7.65 -0.72 14.05
C SER A 28 -8.31 0.30 13.13
N MET A 29 -9.35 0.97 13.64
CA MET A 29 -9.99 2.10 12.96
C MET A 29 -9.05 3.29 12.78
N GLU A 30 -8.00 3.38 13.60
CA GLU A 30 -6.97 4.43 13.50
C GLU A 30 -5.93 4.14 12.40
N LYS A 31 -6.01 2.97 11.76
CA LYS A 31 -5.10 2.55 10.69
C LYS A 31 -5.86 2.44 9.36
N PRO A 32 -5.18 2.66 8.22
CA PRO A 32 -5.75 2.36 6.92
C PRO A 32 -6.19 0.89 6.81
N PRO A 33 -7.23 0.57 6.02
CA PRO A 33 -7.67 -0.80 5.83
C PRO A 33 -6.59 -1.66 5.19
N THR A 34 -6.53 -2.93 5.58
CA THR A 34 -5.64 -3.91 4.98
C THR A 34 -6.12 -4.31 3.60
N ILE A 35 -5.24 -4.25 2.60
CA ILE A 35 -5.48 -4.87 1.30
C ILE A 35 -4.62 -6.12 1.16
N LEU A 36 -5.26 -7.27 1.08
CA LEU A 36 -4.61 -8.49 0.59
C LEU A 36 -4.64 -8.47 -0.93
N PHE A 37 -3.53 -8.82 -1.56
CA PHE A 37 -3.49 -8.97 -3.00
C PHE A 37 -2.86 -10.29 -3.41
N ARG A 38 -3.36 -10.84 -4.51
CA ARG A 38 -2.81 -12.01 -5.20
C ARG A 38 -2.75 -11.70 -6.69
N HIS A 39 -1.80 -12.30 -7.39
CA HIS A 39 -1.64 -12.11 -8.83
C HIS A 39 -1.68 -13.44 -9.56
N GLU A 40 -2.21 -13.41 -10.77
CA GLU A 40 -2.25 -14.53 -11.69
C GLU A 40 -1.74 -14.09 -13.07
N LEU A 41 -1.27 -15.06 -13.86
CA LEU A 41 -0.90 -14.87 -15.28
C LEU A 41 0.17 -13.80 -15.56
N GLY A 42 1.06 -13.54 -14.61
CA GLY A 42 2.24 -12.73 -14.88
C GLY A 42 2.94 -12.21 -13.63
N PRO A 43 4.03 -11.46 -13.80
CA PRO A 43 4.84 -10.98 -12.70
C PRO A 43 4.27 -9.71 -12.07
N ILE A 44 4.61 -9.51 -10.80
CA ILE A 44 4.46 -8.23 -10.09
C ILE A 44 5.81 -7.86 -9.47
N ALA A 45 6.02 -6.57 -9.19
CA ALA A 45 7.19 -6.10 -8.46
C ALA A 45 6.81 -5.02 -7.46
N GLN A 46 7.58 -4.90 -6.38
CA GLN A 46 7.49 -3.77 -5.48
C GLN A 46 8.63 -2.80 -5.81
N SER A 47 8.30 -1.52 -6.03
CA SER A 47 9.31 -0.49 -6.26
C SER A 47 10.01 -0.12 -4.96
N ASN A 48 11.19 0.50 -5.07
CA ASN A 48 11.90 1.07 -3.92
C ASN A 48 11.12 2.19 -3.21
N GLU A 49 10.08 2.74 -3.85
CA GLU A 49 9.17 3.73 -3.27
C GLU A 49 7.96 3.08 -2.58
N GLY A 50 7.90 1.74 -2.50
CA GLY A 50 6.77 1.02 -1.92
C GLY A 50 5.56 0.86 -2.85
N LYS A 51 5.69 1.19 -4.15
CA LYS A 51 4.60 1.06 -5.12
C LYS A 51 4.51 -0.36 -5.65
N LEU A 52 3.29 -0.87 -5.83
CA LEU A 52 3.04 -2.14 -6.53
C LEU A 52 3.06 -1.90 -8.04
N ILE A 53 3.99 -2.55 -8.74
CA ILE A 53 4.12 -2.54 -10.19
C ILE A 53 3.44 -3.79 -10.74
N VAL A 54 2.44 -3.60 -11.59
CA VAL A 54 1.66 -4.67 -12.23
C VAL A 54 1.94 -4.64 -13.72
N TYR A 55 2.43 -5.75 -14.27
CA TYR A 55 2.77 -5.85 -15.68
C TYR A 55 1.53 -6.11 -16.54
N PRO A 56 1.54 -5.71 -17.83
CA PRO A 56 0.41 -5.96 -18.73
C PRO A 56 0.04 -7.44 -18.80
N GLY A 57 -1.26 -7.73 -18.78
CA GLY A 57 -1.81 -9.10 -18.84
C GLY A 57 -1.94 -9.81 -17.48
N VAL A 58 -1.39 -9.23 -16.41
CA VAL A 58 -1.57 -9.74 -15.04
C VAL A 58 -3.01 -9.52 -14.58
N ILE A 59 -3.59 -10.55 -13.95
CA ILE A 59 -4.84 -10.41 -13.21
C ILE A 59 -4.47 -10.18 -11.75
N LEU A 60 -4.89 -9.03 -11.20
CA LEU A 60 -4.68 -8.69 -9.79
C LEU A 60 -5.99 -8.84 -9.02
N HIS A 61 -6.00 -9.73 -8.03
CA HIS A 61 -7.09 -9.88 -7.08
C HIS A 61 -6.77 -9.05 -5.84
N MET A 62 -7.68 -8.17 -5.44
CA MET A 62 -7.54 -7.31 -4.26
C MET A 62 -8.72 -7.51 -3.31
N GLU A 63 -8.41 -7.78 -2.04
CA GLU A 63 -9.39 -8.00 -0.97
C GLU A 63 -9.14 -6.97 0.14
N CYS A 64 -10.13 -6.11 0.41
CA CYS A 64 -10.10 -5.21 1.55
C CYS A 64 -10.60 -5.95 2.79
N LEU A 65 -9.75 -6.08 3.81
CA LEU A 65 -10.17 -6.62 5.11
C LEU A 65 -10.78 -5.48 5.93
N TRP A 66 -12.05 -5.65 6.28
CA TRP A 66 -12.81 -4.65 7.01
C TRP A 66 -13.66 -5.29 8.11
N ILE A 67 -13.70 -4.66 9.28
CA ILE A 67 -14.53 -5.12 10.39
C ILE A 67 -15.99 -4.78 10.10
N ARG A 68 -16.79 -5.80 9.78
CA ARG A 68 -18.19 -5.68 9.33
C ARG A 68 -19.10 -4.83 10.21
N ARG A 69 -18.86 -4.77 11.53
CA ARG A 69 -19.66 -3.94 12.46
C ARG A 69 -19.60 -2.44 12.15
N PHE A 70 -18.58 -2.00 11.41
CA PHE A 70 -18.40 -0.62 10.98
C PHE A 70 -18.89 -0.37 9.55
N GLY A 71 -19.67 -1.29 8.99
CA GLY A 71 -20.30 -1.15 7.67
C GLY A 71 -19.58 -1.88 6.56
N VAL A 72 -19.86 -1.45 5.32
CA VAL A 72 -19.31 -2.04 4.09
C VAL A 72 -18.37 -1.03 3.46
N PRO A 73 -17.09 -1.38 3.23
CA PRO A 73 -16.13 -0.47 2.63
C PRO A 73 -16.52 -0.20 1.17
N LYS A 74 -16.24 1.03 0.69
CA LYS A 74 -16.40 1.42 -0.71
C LYS A 74 -15.03 1.70 -1.31
N TRP A 75 -14.81 1.22 -2.53
CA TRP A 75 -13.61 1.49 -3.29
C TRP A 75 -13.79 2.76 -4.12
N THR A 76 -12.78 3.63 -4.09
CA THR A 76 -12.66 4.78 -4.99
C THR A 76 -11.36 4.63 -5.77
N VAL A 77 -11.45 4.72 -7.10
CA VAL A 77 -10.29 4.64 -7.99
C VAL A 77 -10.03 6.04 -8.54
N SER A 78 -8.83 6.58 -8.31
CA SER A 78 -8.35 7.82 -8.94
C SER A 78 -7.11 7.53 -9.78
N HIS A 79 -6.88 8.37 -10.79
CA HIS A 79 -5.69 8.34 -11.63
C HIS A 79 -4.80 9.57 -11.39
N ASP A 80 -5.19 10.43 -10.46
CA ASP A 80 -4.43 11.60 -10.03
C ASP A 80 -3.28 11.14 -9.13
N TYR A 81 -2.05 11.47 -9.52
CA TYR A 81 -0.79 11.09 -8.87
C TYR A 81 -0.06 12.29 -8.27
#